data_AF-A0A7X3V6M2-F1
#
_entry.id   AF-A0A7X3V6M2-F1
#
_cell.length_a   1.000
_cell.length_b   1.000
_cell.length_c   1.000
_cell.angle_alpha   90.00
_cell.angle_beta   90.00
_cell.angle_gamma   90.00
#
_symmetry.space_group_name_H-M   'P 1'
#
loop_
_entity.id
_entity.type
_entity.pdbx_description
1 polymer ?
#
loop_
_entity_poly.entity_id
_entity_poly.type
_entity_poly.pdbx_seq_one_letter_code
_entity_poly.pdbx_strand_id
1 'polypeptide(L)'
;ATAAALAGYGLRPDFVPEQSWSSALAELPAEPGATVTLFQSNLSSPDLCVALEARGLTTRPVTAYENRPVPLTDEQLEAVREADAITFTSSSTARNLHAALGPDAGSLKAALISIGPSTSMAVRECFGPVDREAASPGLDALVAAVIDALGQGSEA
;
A
#
# COMPACT_ATOMS: atom_id res chain seq x y z
N ALA A 1 -11.22 -4.13 7.19
CA ALA A 1 -10.66 -3.58 8.45
C ALA A 1 -11.38 -2.29 8.90
N THR A 2 -11.37 -1.23 8.09
CA THR A 2 -11.93 0.09 8.48
C THR A 2 -13.41 0.06 8.90
N ALA A 3 -14.27 -0.61 8.14
CA ALA A 3 -15.70 -0.76 8.49
C ALA A 3 -15.91 -1.46 9.85
N ALA A 4 -15.09 -2.47 10.16
CA ALA A 4 -15.15 -3.17 11.45
C ALA A 4 -14.66 -2.28 12.60
N ALA A 5 -13.63 -1.45 12.36
CA ALA A 5 -13.17 -0.48 13.35
C ALA A 5 -14.27 0.56 13.66
N LEU A 6 -14.99 1.05 12.64
CA LEU A 6 -16.15 1.94 12.83
C LEU A 6 -17.24 1.29 13.70
N ALA A 7 -17.54 0.01 13.48
CA ALA A 7 -18.53 -0.71 14.26
C ALA A 7 -18.19 -0.77 15.77
N GLY A 8 -16.90 -0.82 16.12
CA GLY A 8 -16.43 -0.72 17.51
C GLY A 8 -16.80 0.60 18.20
N TYR A 9 -17.07 1.65 17.42
CA TYR A 9 -17.57 2.95 17.90
C TYR A 9 -19.09 3.12 17.72
N GLY A 10 -19.82 2.05 17.37
CA GLY A 10 -21.25 2.11 17.10
C GLY A 10 -21.61 2.77 15.76
N LEU A 11 -20.63 2.96 14.86
CA LEU A 11 -20.84 3.55 13.55
C LEU A 11 -20.96 2.45 12.49
N ARG A 12 -22.03 2.52 11.68
CA ARG A 12 -22.22 1.65 10.51
C ARG A 12 -21.97 2.47 9.25
N PRO A 13 -20.99 2.12 8.40
CA PRO A 13 -20.81 2.82 7.14
C PRO A 13 -21.98 2.53 6.19
N ASP A 14 -22.51 3.57 5.56
CA ASP A 14 -23.58 3.47 4.56
C ASP A 14 -23.06 2.94 3.21
N PHE A 15 -21.75 3.07 2.98
CA PHE A 15 -21.08 2.59 1.78
C PHE A 15 -19.74 1.94 2.14
N VAL A 16 -19.50 0.76 1.58
CA VAL A 16 -18.21 0.07 1.60
C VAL A 16 -17.98 -0.46 0.18
N PRO A 17 -16.92 -0.04 -0.52
CA PRO A 17 -16.65 -0.54 -1.86
C PRO A 17 -16.30 -2.04 -1.82
N GLU A 18 -16.59 -2.76 -2.90
CA GLU A 18 -16.22 -4.18 -3.03
C GLU A 18 -14.69 -4.36 -3.00
N GLN A 19 -13.98 -3.43 -3.64
CA GLN A 19 -12.52 -3.42 -3.68
C GLN A 19 -11.94 -2.49 -2.61
N SER A 20 -10.85 -2.92 -1.99
CA SER A 20 -10.20 -2.18 -0.90
C SER A 20 -9.21 -1.10 -1.35
N TRP A 21 -9.24 -0.68 -2.62
CA TRP A 21 -8.37 0.39 -3.14
C TRP A 21 -9.00 1.77 -2.96
N SER A 22 -8.19 2.82 -2.82
CA SER A 22 -8.68 4.20 -2.69
C SER A 22 -9.52 4.64 -3.89
N SER A 23 -9.17 4.21 -5.10
CA SER A 23 -9.91 4.51 -6.33
C SER A 23 -11.35 3.99 -6.30
N ALA A 24 -11.62 2.87 -5.61
CA ALA A 24 -12.98 2.33 -5.51
C ALA A 24 -13.92 3.25 -4.69
N LEU A 25 -13.38 4.13 -3.84
CA LEU A 25 -14.18 5.14 -3.15
C LEU A 25 -14.67 6.24 -4.10
N ALA A 26 -14.16 6.32 -5.33
CA ALA A 26 -14.70 7.22 -6.36
C ALA A 26 -16.14 6.84 -6.77
N GLU A 27 -16.64 5.68 -6.36
CA GLU A 27 -18.03 5.22 -6.58
C GLU A 27 -18.98 5.59 -5.43
N LEU A 28 -18.53 6.40 -4.46
CA LEU A 28 -19.34 6.86 -3.33
C LEU A 28 -20.72 7.37 -3.81
N PRO A 29 -21.86 6.89 -3.26
CA PRO A 29 -23.21 7.26 -3.69
C PRO A 29 -23.58 8.66 -3.18
N ALA A 30 -22.94 9.68 -3.73
CA ALA A 30 -23.16 11.08 -3.43
C ALA A 30 -23.57 11.83 -4.70
N GLU A 31 -24.54 12.73 -4.55
CA GLU A 31 -25.06 13.58 -5.62
C GLU A 31 -24.14 14.78 -5.89
N PRO A 32 -24.12 15.30 -7.14
CA PRO A 32 -23.41 16.55 -7.45
C PRO A 32 -23.82 17.69 -6.51
N GLY A 33 -22.85 18.50 -6.09
CA GLY A 33 -23.02 19.57 -5.11
C GLY A 33 -22.82 19.13 -3.65
N ALA A 34 -22.71 17.83 -3.36
CA ALA A 34 -22.36 17.37 -2.02
C ALA A 34 -20.89 17.67 -1.68
N THR A 35 -20.61 17.82 -0.38
CA THR A 35 -19.24 17.96 0.15
C THR A 35 -18.76 16.66 0.76
N VAL A 36 -17.60 16.18 0.33
CA VAL A 36 -16.95 14.96 0.83
C VAL A 36 -15.71 15.34 1.64
N THR A 37 -15.68 15.03 2.94
CA THR A 37 -14.49 15.22 3.77
C THR A 37 -13.68 13.92 3.82
N LEU A 38 -12.40 13.99 3.43
CA LEU A 38 -11.52 12.83 3.34
C LEU A 38 -10.45 12.88 4.43
N PHE A 39 -10.62 12.06 5.47
CA PHE A 39 -9.62 11.87 6.52
C PHE A 39 -8.56 10.89 6.04
N GLN A 40 -7.35 11.39 5.81
CA GLN A 40 -6.31 10.62 5.12
C GLN A 40 -4.92 10.93 5.66
N SER A 41 -3.92 10.15 5.23
CA SER A 41 -2.53 10.39 5.59
C SER A 41 -1.95 11.59 4.85
N ASN A 42 -0.82 12.12 5.35
CA ASN A 42 -0.01 13.12 4.64
C ASN A 42 0.59 12.63 3.30
N LEU A 43 0.59 11.32 3.03
CA LEU A 43 1.15 10.71 1.80
C LEU A 43 0.07 10.33 0.78
N SER A 44 -1.18 10.71 1.01
CA SER A 44 -2.30 10.26 0.18
C SER A 44 -2.31 10.97 -1.18
N SER A 45 -2.53 10.21 -2.25
CA SER A 45 -2.61 10.75 -3.62
C SER A 45 -3.84 11.64 -3.80
N PRO A 46 -3.77 12.72 -4.61
CA PRO A 46 -4.94 13.54 -4.96
C PRO A 46 -5.94 12.83 -5.87
N ASP A 47 -5.61 11.66 -6.44
CA ASP A 47 -6.43 11.00 -7.49
C ASP A 47 -7.89 10.78 -7.08
N LEU A 48 -8.15 10.41 -5.82
CA LEU A 48 -9.52 10.23 -5.33
C LEU A 48 -10.27 11.58 -5.29
N CYS A 49 -9.60 12.65 -4.85
CA CYS A 49 -10.21 13.98 -4.85
C CYS A 49 -10.57 14.39 -6.29
N VAL A 50 -9.64 14.23 -7.22
CA VAL A 50 -9.84 14.54 -8.64
C VAL A 50 -11.02 13.74 -9.22
N ALA A 51 -11.09 12.45 -8.92
CA ALA A 51 -12.17 11.58 -9.39
C ALA A 51 -13.55 11.99 -8.83
N LEU A 52 -13.61 12.39 -7.55
CA LEU A 52 -14.85 12.87 -6.94
C LEU A 52 -15.25 14.26 -7.48
N GLU A 53 -14.29 15.17 -7.66
CA GLU A 53 -14.53 16.52 -8.20
C GLU A 53 -15.03 16.48 -9.65
N ALA A 54 -14.51 15.55 -10.45
CA ALA A 54 -15.01 15.30 -11.81
C ALA A 54 -16.49 14.88 -11.85
N ARG A 55 -17.03 14.35 -10.74
CA ARG A 55 -18.46 14.04 -10.56
C ARG A 55 -19.29 15.22 -10.03
N GLY A 56 -18.70 16.40 -9.88
CA GLY A 56 -19.36 17.59 -9.34
C GLY A 56 -19.44 17.63 -7.82
N LEU A 57 -18.63 16.83 -7.11
CA LEU A 57 -18.54 16.84 -5.65
C LEU A 57 -17.49 17.87 -5.21
N THR A 58 -17.69 18.52 -4.07
CA THR A 58 -16.64 19.33 -3.44
C THR A 58 -15.84 18.45 -2.49
N THR A 59 -14.51 18.39 -2.64
CA THR A 59 -13.68 17.60 -1.74
C THR A 59 -13.01 18.47 -0.68
N ARG A 60 -12.92 17.94 0.54
CA ARG A 60 -12.22 18.56 1.67
C ARG A 60 -11.24 17.55 2.27
N PRO A 61 -10.00 17.47 1.76
CA PRO A 61 -8.99 16.60 2.33
C PRO A 61 -8.55 17.12 3.70
N VAL A 62 -8.43 16.21 4.67
CA VAL A 62 -7.94 16.47 6.03
C VAL A 62 -6.84 15.46 6.34
N THR A 63 -5.63 15.96 6.63
CA THR A 63 -4.53 15.13 7.12
C THR A 63 -4.83 14.70 8.54
N ALA A 64 -5.32 13.46 8.70
CA ALA A 64 -5.72 12.91 9.99
C ALA A 64 -4.53 12.31 10.75
N TYR A 65 -3.48 11.89 10.03
CA TYR A 65 -2.26 11.34 10.60
C TYR A 65 -1.06 11.53 9.67
N GLU A 66 0.13 11.39 10.22
CA GLU A 66 1.40 11.53 9.50
C GLU A 66 2.16 10.20 9.47
N ASN A 67 2.52 9.74 8.28
CA ASN A 67 3.48 8.67 8.10
C ASN A 67 4.88 9.25 8.19
N ARG A 68 5.67 8.73 9.14
CA ARG A 68 7.09 9.07 9.30
C ARG A 68 7.95 7.82 9.14
N PRO A 69 9.06 7.90 8.39
CA PRO A 69 10.02 6.80 8.37
C PRO A 69 10.61 6.59 9.76
N VAL A 70 10.80 5.34 10.13
CA VAL A 70 11.53 4.95 11.34
C VAL A 70 12.93 4.52 10.90
N PRO A 71 14.01 5.11 11.45
CA PRO A 71 15.36 4.65 11.16
C PRO A 71 15.52 3.18 11.53
N LEU A 72 16.12 2.40 10.63
CA LEU A 72 16.47 1.00 10.90
C LEU A 72 17.79 0.95 11.66
N THR A 73 17.90 0.00 12.59
CA THR A 73 19.17 -0.32 13.25
C THR A 73 20.08 -1.11 12.30
N ASP A 74 21.38 -1.18 12.60
CA ASP A 74 22.32 -1.98 11.81
C ASP A 74 21.92 -3.46 11.77
N GLU A 75 21.40 -4.00 12.88
CA GLU A 75 20.87 -5.38 12.95
C GLU A 75 19.67 -5.57 12.02
N GLN A 76 18.76 -4.60 11.95
CA GLN A 76 17.61 -4.67 11.04
C GLN A 76 18.02 -4.54 9.58
N LEU A 77 19.00 -3.68 9.27
CA LEU A 77 19.56 -3.56 7.94
C LEU A 77 20.21 -4.88 7.51
N GLU A 78 20.92 -5.55 8.41
CA GLU A 78 21.51 -6.85 8.12
C GLU A 78 20.45 -7.94 7.93
N ALA A 79 19.42 -7.97 8.77
CA ALA A 79 18.30 -8.88 8.60
C ALA A 79 17.59 -8.70 7.25
N VAL A 80 17.49 -7.46 6.75
CA VAL A 80 16.96 -7.17 5.42
C VAL A 80 17.87 -7.72 4.33
N ARG A 81 19.19 -7.60 4.46
CA ARG A 81 20.17 -8.10 3.47
C ARG A 81 20.16 -9.63 3.35
N GLU A 82 19.97 -10.31 4.47
CA GLU A 82 19.97 -11.77 4.55
C GLU A 82 18.58 -12.40 4.34
N ALA A 83 17.54 -11.59 4.11
CA ALA A 83 16.19 -12.10 3.90
C ALA A 83 16.05 -12.86 2.57
N ASP A 84 15.33 -13.99 2.59
CA ASP A 84 14.94 -14.70 1.36
C ASP A 84 13.85 -13.96 0.58
N ALA A 85 12.99 -13.22 1.29
CA ALA A 85 11.88 -12.47 0.72
C ALA A 85 11.59 -11.19 1.51
N ILE A 86 11.21 -10.14 0.79
CA ILE A 86 10.76 -8.87 1.36
C ILE A 86 9.38 -8.53 0.79
N THR A 87 8.40 -8.34 1.67
CA THR A 87 7.04 -7.93 1.30
C THR A 87 6.81 -6.44 1.50
N PHE A 88 6.23 -5.79 0.49
CA PHE A 88 5.84 -4.38 0.54
C PHE A 88 4.31 -4.26 0.57
N THR A 89 3.79 -3.68 1.65
CA THR A 89 2.34 -3.49 1.87
C THR A 89 1.86 -2.10 1.48
N SER A 90 2.78 -1.20 1.10
CA SER A 90 2.47 0.10 0.52
C SER A 90 3.66 0.66 -0.25
N SER A 91 3.40 1.60 -1.16
CA SER A 91 4.45 2.32 -1.87
C SER A 91 5.44 3.05 -0.95
N SER A 92 4.99 3.52 0.23
CA SER A 92 5.87 4.21 1.18
C SER A 92 6.87 3.26 1.85
N THR A 93 6.51 1.99 2.08
CA THR A 93 7.44 0.99 2.63
C THR A 93 8.63 0.76 1.70
N ALA A 94 8.39 0.68 0.38
CA ALA A 94 9.46 0.53 -0.61
C ALA A 94 10.41 1.73 -0.63
N ARG A 95 9.86 2.94 -0.71
CA ARG A 95 10.64 4.19 -0.73
C ARG A 95 11.45 4.38 0.55
N ASN A 96 10.85 4.09 1.71
CA ASN A 96 11.52 4.23 3.00
C ASN A 96 12.65 3.21 3.17
N LEU A 97 12.43 1.96 2.76
CA LEU A 97 13.48 0.94 2.81
C LEU A 97 14.65 1.29 1.87
N HIS A 98 14.34 1.76 0.66
CA HIS A 98 15.36 2.18 -0.30
C HIS A 98 16.23 3.32 0.26
N ALA A 99 15.59 4.33 0.86
CA ALA A 99 16.29 5.43 1.51
C ALA A 99 17.15 4.96 2.70
N ALA A 100 16.68 3.97 3.47
CA ALA A 100 17.42 3.41 4.60
C ALA A 100 18.64 2.58 4.18
N LEU A 101 18.55 1.83 3.08
CA LEU A 101 19.66 1.04 2.53
C LEU A 101 20.68 1.91 1.78
N GLY A 102 20.26 3.07 1.26
CA GLY A 102 21.15 4.00 0.57
C GLY A 102 21.83 3.36 -0.65
N PRO A 103 23.15 3.52 -0.84
CA PRO A 103 23.87 2.98 -1.99
C PRO A 103 23.73 1.46 -2.20
N ASP A 104 23.46 0.71 -1.12
CA ASP A 104 23.37 -0.75 -1.15
C ASP A 104 22.00 -1.25 -1.61
N ALA A 105 21.01 -0.37 -1.83
CA ALA A 105 19.64 -0.77 -2.13
C ALA A 105 19.51 -1.66 -3.38
N GLY A 106 20.40 -1.51 -4.37
CA GLY A 106 20.42 -2.34 -5.58
C GLY A 106 21.02 -3.74 -5.41
N SER A 107 21.49 -4.09 -4.21
CA SER A 107 22.19 -5.36 -3.93
C SER A 107 21.34 -6.41 -3.21
N LEU A 108 20.05 -6.11 -2.97
CA LEU A 108 19.13 -7.05 -2.32
C LEU A 108 19.02 -8.33 -3.15
N LYS A 109 19.25 -9.47 -2.49
CA LYS A 109 19.09 -10.81 -3.07
C LYS A 109 17.70 -11.41 -2.83
N ALA A 110 16.95 -10.81 -1.90
CA ALA A 110 15.61 -11.25 -1.53
C ALA A 110 14.64 -11.17 -2.71
N ALA A 111 13.70 -12.11 -2.78
CA ALA A 111 12.53 -11.96 -3.63
C ALA A 111 11.71 -10.74 -3.17
N LEU A 112 11.30 -9.88 -4.10
CA LEU A 112 10.54 -8.67 -3.85
C LEU A 112 9.07 -8.90 -4.17
N ILE A 113 8.22 -8.86 -3.13
CA ILE A 113 6.79 -9.15 -3.24
C ILE A 113 5.98 -7.91 -2.88
N SER A 114 4.98 -7.56 -3.69
CA SER A 114 4.11 -6.41 -3.44
C SER A 114 2.66 -6.85 -3.15
N ILE A 115 1.94 -6.04 -2.37
CA ILE A 115 0.51 -6.27 -2.08
C ILE A 115 -0.42 -5.84 -3.23
N GLY A 116 0.10 -5.18 -4.27
CA GLY A 116 -0.72 -4.70 -5.39
C GLY A 116 -0.04 -3.69 -6.31
N PRO A 117 -0.77 -3.25 -7.37
CA PRO A 117 -0.18 -2.55 -8.51
C PRO A 117 0.58 -1.27 -8.18
N SER A 118 0.01 -0.40 -7.32
CA SER A 118 0.65 0.85 -6.91
C SER A 118 1.93 0.63 -6.10
N THR A 119 1.97 -0.47 -5.34
CA THR A 119 3.16 -0.85 -4.59
C THR A 119 4.19 -1.47 -5.52
N SER A 120 3.78 -2.30 -6.48
CA SER A 120 4.67 -2.83 -7.52
C SER A 120 5.39 -1.74 -8.31
N MET A 121 4.68 -0.68 -8.69
CA MET A 121 5.31 0.45 -9.38
C MET A 121 6.41 1.08 -8.51
N ALA A 122 6.14 1.33 -7.23
CA ALA A 122 7.14 1.90 -6.32
C ALA A 122 8.33 0.96 -6.09
N VAL A 123 8.11 -0.35 -5.98
CA VAL A 123 9.20 -1.33 -5.87
C VAL A 123 10.05 -1.33 -7.14
N ARG A 124 9.44 -1.26 -8.33
CA ARG A 124 10.15 -1.13 -9.61
C ARG A 124 11.03 0.09 -9.70
N GLU A 125 10.54 1.24 -9.24
CA GLU A 125 11.31 2.48 -9.18
C GLU A 125 12.49 2.40 -8.21
N CYS A 126 12.34 1.69 -7.08
CA CYS A 126 13.32 1.68 -6.00
C CYS A 126 14.36 0.55 -6.11
N PHE A 127 13.94 -0.64 -6.54
CA PHE A 127 14.72 -1.87 -6.43
C PHE A 127 14.78 -2.67 -7.73
N GLY A 128 13.97 -2.32 -8.73
CA GLY A 128 13.86 -3.07 -9.98
C GLY A 128 12.70 -4.07 -9.97
N PRO A 129 12.76 -5.13 -10.80
CA PRO A 129 11.61 -6.03 -11.01
C PRO A 129 10.99 -6.56 -9.71
N VAL A 130 9.66 -6.69 -9.72
CA VAL A 130 8.90 -7.32 -8.64
C VAL A 130 8.76 -8.79 -9.01
N ASP A 131 9.19 -9.69 -8.13
CA ASP A 131 9.11 -11.12 -8.36
C ASP A 131 7.66 -11.60 -8.35
N ARG A 132 6.85 -11.11 -7.39
CA ARG A 132 5.42 -11.42 -7.30
C ARG A 132 4.59 -10.24 -6.82
N GLU A 133 3.42 -10.08 -7.45
CA GLU A 133 2.36 -9.18 -6.98
C GLU A 133 1.20 -10.03 -6.46
N ALA A 134 0.67 -9.69 -5.30
CA ALA A 134 -0.50 -10.36 -4.75
C ALA A 134 -1.71 -10.25 -5.69
N ALA A 135 -2.40 -11.36 -5.95
CA ALA A 135 -3.52 -11.40 -6.89
C ALA A 135 -4.75 -10.58 -6.44
N SER A 136 -4.84 -10.25 -5.15
CA SER A 136 -5.91 -9.41 -4.59
C SER A 136 -5.42 -8.70 -3.31
N PRO A 137 -6.09 -7.61 -2.87
CA PRO A 137 -5.79 -6.98 -1.60
C PRO A 137 -5.98 -7.94 -0.43
N GLY A 138 -4.98 -8.02 0.45
CA GLY A 138 -5.11 -8.74 1.73
C GLY A 138 -3.88 -9.57 2.08
N LEU A 139 -3.81 -9.98 3.35
CA LEU A 139 -2.69 -10.76 3.84
C LEU A 139 -2.66 -12.17 3.24
N ASP A 140 -3.81 -12.82 3.05
CA ASP A 140 -3.86 -14.18 2.50
C ASP A 140 -3.28 -14.26 1.07
N ALA A 141 -3.66 -13.30 0.22
CA ALA A 141 -3.13 -13.21 -1.14
C ALA A 141 -1.64 -12.83 -1.16
N LEU A 142 -1.19 -11.99 -0.22
CA LEU A 142 0.23 -11.66 -0.06
C LEU A 142 1.04 -12.88 0.39
N VAL A 143 0.54 -13.67 1.34
CA VAL A 143 1.19 -14.91 1.80
C VAL A 143 1.27 -15.92 0.66
N ALA A 144 0.20 -16.10 -0.11
CA ALA A 144 0.22 -16.97 -1.29
C ALA A 144 1.28 -16.54 -2.31
N ALA A 145 1.44 -15.23 -2.54
CA ALA A 145 2.47 -14.69 -3.42
C ALA A 145 3.90 -14.95 -2.90
N VAL A 146 4.11 -14.88 -1.57
CA VAL A 146 5.40 -15.23 -0.95
C VAL A 146 5.70 -16.72 -1.13
N ILE A 147 4.72 -17.60 -0.88
CA ILE A 147 4.88 -19.05 -1.05
C ILE A 147 5.24 -19.39 -2.51
N ASP A 148 4.56 -18.77 -3.48
CA ASP A 148 4.87 -19.00 -4.90
C ASP A 148 6.25 -18.46 -5.28
N ALA A 149 6.65 -17.29 -4.77
CA ALA A 149 7.99 -16.73 -5.02
C ALA A 149 9.12 -17.64 -4.51
N LEU A 150 8.96 -18.19 -3.30
CA LEU A 150 9.98 -19.04 -2.66
C LEU A 150 9.91 -20.51 -3.10
N GLY A 151 8.74 -20.98 -3.52
CA GLY A 151 8.51 -22.36 -3.97
C GLY A 151 9.18 -22.70 -5.30
N GLN A 152 9.45 -21.71 -6.15
CA GLN A 152 10.09 -21.92 -7.47
C GLN A 152 11.61 -22.18 -7.39
N GLY A 153 12.20 -22.22 -6.19
CA GLY A 153 13.60 -22.60 -5.96
C GLY A 153 13.85 -24.09 -5.75
N SER A 154 12.82 -24.94 -5.72
CA SER A 154 12.93 -26.36 -5.30
C SER A 154 12.94 -27.41 -6.45
N GLU A 155 12.99 -26.99 -7.72
CA GLU A 155 13.05 -27.90 -8.89
C GLU A 155 14.39 -27.88 -9.65
N ALA A 156 15.52 -27.64 -8.98
CA ALA A 156 16.86 -27.72 -9.57
C ALA A 156 17.72 -28.82 -8.92
#